data_AF-A0A3E0Q6B6-F1
#
_entry.id   AF-A0A3E0Q6B6-F1
#
_cell.length_a   1.000
_cell.length_b   1.000
_cell.length_c   1.000
_cell.angle_alpha   90.00
_cell.angle_beta   90.00
_cell.angle_gamma   90.00
#
_symmetry.space_group_name_H-M   'P 1'
#
loop_
_entity.id
_entity.type
_entity.pdbx_description
1 polymer ?
#
loop_
_entity_poly.entity_id
_entity_poly.type
_entity_poly.pdbx_seq_one_letter_code
_entity_poly.pdbx_strand_id
1 'polypeptide(L)' 'MTDQMRQALHRLAEQLPDDASWDDVVQAIFVCSKIEAGLKDVEEGRLLTDDEVFAEFTDAPSSSSL' A
#
# COMPACT_ATOMS: atom_id res chain seq x y z
N MET A 1 -15.65 -6.53 -13.97
CA MET A 1 -14.49 -6.00 -13.21
C MET A 1 -14.50 -4.47 -13.08
N THR A 2 -15.48 -3.74 -13.61
CA THR A 2 -15.62 -2.28 -13.47
C THR A 2 -16.54 -1.84 -12.33
N ASP A 3 -17.45 -2.71 -11.86
CA ASP A 3 -18.37 -2.39 -10.75
C ASP A 3 -17.68 -2.26 -9.39
N GLN A 4 -16.54 -2.94 -9.19
CA GLN A 4 -15.79 -2.83 -7.93
C GLN A 4 -15.10 -1.46 -7.80
N MET A 5 -14.48 -0.95 -8.88
CA MET A 5 -13.76 0.33 -8.86
C MET A 5 -14.71 1.50 -8.58
N ARG A 6 -15.87 1.54 -9.25
CA ARG A 6 -16.86 2.59 -9.01
C ARG A 6 -17.34 2.59 -7.55
N GLN A 7 -17.69 1.42 -7.02
CA GLN A 7 -18.13 1.30 -5.62
C GLN A 7 -17.02 1.65 -4.62
N ALA A 8 -15.76 1.31 -4.92
CA ALA A 8 -14.62 1.69 -4.11
C ALA A 8 -14.44 3.21 -4.06
N LEU A 9 -14.59 3.90 -5.20
CA LEU A 9 -14.56 5.37 -5.26
C LEU A 9 -15.71 6.00 -4.46
N HIS A 10 -16.92 5.44 -4.53
CA HIS A 10 -18.03 5.94 -3.70
C HIS A 10 -17.74 5.81 -2.21
N ARG A 11 -17.24 4.64 -1.76
CA ARG A 11 -16.86 4.46 -0.35
C ARG A 11 -15.71 5.36 0.08
N LEU A 12 -14.73 5.59 -0.80
CA LEU A 12 -13.62 6.51 -0.54
C LEU A 12 -14.15 7.93 -0.35
N ALA A 13 -15.03 8.38 -1.23
CA ALA A 13 -15.65 9.70 -1.14
C ALA A 13 -16.46 9.89 0.14
N GLU A 14 -17.17 8.86 0.61
CA GLU A 14 -17.92 8.88 1.88
C GLU A 14 -17.03 8.99 3.13
N GLN A 15 -15.74 8.66 3.03
CA GLN A 15 -14.78 8.70 4.14
C GLN A 15 -13.94 9.97 4.18
N LEU A 16 -13.98 10.79 3.13
CA LEU A 16 -13.24 12.04 3.09
C LEU A 16 -13.87 13.08 4.03
N PRO A 17 -13.06 13.91 4.70
CA PRO A 17 -13.55 15.09 5.39
C PRO A 17 -14.30 16.04 4.45
N ASP A 18 -15.29 16.78 4.98
CA ASP A 18 -16.05 17.77 4.20
C ASP A 18 -15.18 18.90 3.63
N ASP A 19 -14.04 19.17 4.27
CA ASP A 19 -13.06 20.18 3.88
C ASP A 19 -11.84 19.61 3.12
N ALA A 20 -11.91 18.35 2.70
CA ALA A 20 -10.83 17.69 1.97
C ALA A 20 -10.47 18.42 0.67
N SER A 21 -9.17 18.57 0.43
CA SER A 21 -8.62 19.13 -0.79
C SER A 21 -8.43 18.05 -1.88
N TRP A 22 -8.13 18.49 -3.10
CA TRP A 22 -7.75 17.55 -4.17
C TRP A 22 -6.47 16.76 -3.86
N ASP A 23 -5.54 17.35 -3.09
CA ASP A 23 -4.32 16.66 -2.68
C ASP A 23 -4.64 15.51 -1.71
N ASP A 24 -5.60 15.71 -0.80
CA ASP A 24 -6.08 14.67 0.12
C ASP A 24 -6.73 13.51 -0.63
N VAL A 25 -7.52 13.82 -1.68
CA VAL A 25 -8.12 12.80 -2.55
C VAL A 25 -7.04 11.96 -3.24
N VAL A 26 -6.02 12.61 -3.80
CA VAL A 26 -4.91 11.92 -4.48
C VAL A 26 -4.13 11.05 -3.50
N GLN A 27 -3.83 11.57 -2.30
CA GLN A 27 -3.18 10.80 -1.25
C GLN A 27 -4.00 9.56 -0.86
N ALA A 28 -5.31 9.71 -0.70
CA ALA A 28 -6.20 8.61 -0.34
C ALA A 28 -6.22 7.52 -1.42
N ILE A 29 -6.29 7.90 -2.70
CA ILE A 29 -6.21 6.95 -3.84
C ILE A 29 -4.86 6.23 -3.86
N PHE A 30 -3.76 6.95 -3.60
CA PHE A 30 -2.43 6.37 -3.55
C PHE A 30 -2.31 5.30 -2.46
N VAL A 31 -2.81 5.58 -1.25
CA VAL A 31 -2.82 4.62 -0.14
C VAL A 31 -3.64 3.38 -0.50
N CYS A 32 -4.87 3.55 -1.00
CA CYS A 32 -5.69 2.41 -1.44
C CYS A 32 -4.97 1.56 -2.49
N SER A 33 -4.34 2.20 -3.48
CA SER A 33 -3.60 1.50 -4.53
C SER A 33 -2.41 0.70 -3.98
N LYS A 34 -1.71 1.23 -2.97
CA LYS A 34 -0.61 0.51 -2.29
C LYS A 34 -1.11 -0.69 -1.48
N ILE A 35 -2.26 -0.57 -0.83
CA ILE A 35 -2.88 -1.69 -0.11
C ILE A 35 -3.30 -2.80 -1.07
N GLU A 36 -3.96 -2.46 -2.18
CA GLU A 36 -4.36 -3.44 -3.20
C GLU A 36 -3.14 -4.17 -3.79
N ALA A 37 -2.07 -3.44 -4.07
CA ALA A 37 -0.81 -4.04 -4.52
C ALA A 37 -0.23 -4.99 -3.47
N GLY A 38 -0.17 -4.59 -2.19
CA GLY A 38 0.34 -5.44 -1.12
C GLY A 38 -0.50 -6.69 -0.88
N LEU A 39 -1.84 -6.59 -0.97
CA LEU A 39 -2.72 -7.76 -0.90
C LEU A 39 -2.44 -8.74 -2.04
N LYS A 40 -2.23 -8.23 -3.25
CA LYS A 40 -1.84 -9.05 -4.40
C LYS A 40 -0.46 -9.68 -4.21
N ASP A 41 0.49 -8.97 -3.62
CA ASP A 41 1.81 -9.51 -3.29
C ASP A 41 1.71 -10.68 -2.31
N VAL A 42 0.83 -10.59 -1.30
CA VAL A 42 0.53 -11.70 -0.38
C VAL A 42 -0.05 -12.90 -1.12
N GLU A 43 -1.08 -12.69 -1.95
CA GLU A 43 -1.74 -13.76 -2.71
C GLU A 43 -0.77 -14.48 -3.66
N GLU A 44 0.16 -13.73 -4.25
CA GLU A 44 1.15 -14.26 -5.20
C GLU A 44 2.45 -14.70 -4.51
N GLY A 45 2.51 -14.68 -3.16
CA GLY A 45 3.64 -15.15 -2.37
C GLY A 45 4.90 -14.28 -2.47
N ARG A 46 4.77 -13.02 -2.94
CA ARG A 46 5.86 -12.04 -2.99
C ARG A 46 6.04 -11.35 -1.64
N LEU A 47 6.38 -12.14 -0.64
CA LEU A 47 6.68 -11.66 0.70
C LEU A 47 8.18 -11.81 0.98
N LEU A 48 8.72 -10.84 1.70
CA LEU A 48 10.08 -10.89 2.22
C LEU A 48 9.99 -11.03 3.74
N THR A 49 10.87 -11.85 4.29
CA THR A 49 11.17 -11.87 5.73
C THR A 49 11.92 -10.60 6.13
N ASP A 50 11.94 -10.30 7.43
CA ASP A 50 12.65 -9.13 7.96
C ASP A 50 14.12 -9.10 7.50
N ASP A 51 14.81 -10.25 7.55
CA ASP A 51 16.21 -10.38 7.12
C ASP A 51 16.40 -10.06 5.63
N GLU A 52 15.48 -10.53 4.77
CA GLU A 52 15.51 -10.26 3.33
C GLU A 52 15.25 -8.78 3.03
N VAL A 53 14.36 -8.12 3.79
CA VAL A 53 14.10 -6.68 3.66
C VAL A 53 15.36 -5.88 3.98
N PHE A 54 16.07 -6.23 5.06
CA PHE A 54 17.30 -5.53 5.43
C PHE A 54 18.42 -5.72 4.40
N ALA A 55 18.55 -6.92 3.84
CA ALA A 55 19.54 -7.23 2.82
C ALA A 55 19.28 -6.50 1.50
N GLU A 56 18.02 -6.32 1.11
CA GLU A 56 17.65 -5.74 -0.19
C GLU A 56 17.56 -4.20 -0.16
N PHE A 57 17.07 -3.61 0.94
CA PHE A 57 16.68 -2.20 0.97
C PHE A 57 17.51 -1.31 1.89
N THR A 58 18.57 -1.84 2.51
CA THR A 58 19.45 -1.07 3.39
C THR A 58 20.91 -1.26 3.01
N ASP A 59 21.73 -0.23 3.21
CA ASP A 59 23.20 -0.33 3.13
C ASP A 59 23.81 -0.90 4.43
N ALA A 60 23.00 -1.43 5.35
CA ALA A 60 23.50 -1.93 6.61
C ALA A 60 24.32 -3.22 6.39
N PRO A 61 25.52 -3.35 6.98
CA PRO A 61 26.28 -4.60 6.86
C PRO A 61 25.45 -5.74 7.46
N SER A 62 25.26 -6.79 6.65
CA SER A 62 24.52 -7.99 7.03
C SER A 62 24.91 -8.40 8.44
N SER A 63 23.92 -8.46 9.33
CA SER A 63 24.06 -8.72 10.76
C SER A 63 25.14 -9.78 11.02
N SER A 64 26.30 -9.31 11.48
CA SER A 64 27.31 -10.17 12.08
C SER A 64 26.75 -10.62 13.42
N SER A 65 26.60 -11.94 13.54
CA SER A 65 26.47 -12.76 14.75
C SER A 65 26.29 -12.03 16.09
N LEU A 66 25.12 -12.22 16.70
CA LEU A 66 24.97 -12.26 18.16
C LEU A 66 24.92 -13.72 18.62
#